data_AF-S3D7V0-F1
#
_entry.id   AF-S3D7V0-F1
#
_cell.length_a   1.000
_cell.length_b   1.000
_cell.length_c   1.000
_cell.angle_alpha   90.00
_cell.angle_beta   90.00
_cell.angle_gamma   90.00
#
_symmetry.space_group_name_H-M   'P 1'
#
loop_
_entity.id
_entity.type
_entity.pdbx_description
1 polymer ?
#
loop_
_entity_poly.entity_id
_entity_poly.type
_entity_poly.pdbx_seq_one_letter_code
_entity_poly.pdbx_strand_id
1 'polypeptide(L)'
;MTRAIYGSNAVENAGLNLSETTKICTQIFSGREVTAKDINPQSPEYIAQVKLLIKRGVENPEFKDVVRARREVIQHAKAIAMNFLFHELVTCEKFLSEELFRATHKILCTGVPLENGDSDTNYAGVYRNTTVAAGSTIFTAPANVPTEMAKLVSGFNDDMRAIAQGKQIDPCYLAADICQDFVMVHPFNDGNGRMCTMVANALLFRYGGWVVVIGEGGGIGGSI
;
A
#
# COMPACT_ATOMS: atom_id res chain seq x y z
N MET A 1 5.01 4.88 -11.89
CA MET A 1 5.17 4.35 -10.52
C MET A 1 5.18 5.41 -9.43
N THR A 2 6.07 6.41 -9.46
CA THR A 2 6.14 7.45 -8.40
C THR A 2 4.81 8.13 -8.07
N ARG A 3 4.04 8.55 -9.08
CA ARG A 3 2.71 9.16 -8.87
C ARG A 3 1.71 8.21 -8.21
N ALA A 4 1.78 6.90 -8.50
CA ALA A 4 0.95 5.90 -7.85
C ALA A 4 1.31 5.74 -6.36
N ILE A 5 2.61 5.75 -6.01
CA ILE A 5 3.07 5.77 -4.61
C ILE A 5 2.58 7.03 -3.90
N TYR A 6 2.75 8.20 -4.54
CA TYR A 6 2.30 9.47 -3.98
C TYR A 6 0.79 9.46 -3.72
N GLY A 7 -0.01 9.15 -4.75
CA GLY A 7 -1.48 9.11 -4.65
C GLY A 7 -1.97 8.13 -3.59
N SER A 8 -1.42 6.92 -3.57
CA SER A 8 -1.83 5.88 -2.61
C SER A 8 -1.56 6.27 -1.15
N ASN A 9 -0.38 6.87 -0.86
CA ASN A 9 -0.13 7.39 0.48
C ASN A 9 -1.00 8.61 0.79
N ALA A 10 -1.27 9.48 -0.19
CA ALA A 10 -2.05 10.70 0.03
C ALA A 10 -3.52 10.42 0.40
N VAL A 11 -4.13 9.36 -0.13
CA VAL A 11 -5.50 8.91 0.25
C VAL A 11 -5.58 8.60 1.74
N GLU A 12 -4.51 8.05 2.32
CA GLU A 12 -4.44 7.71 3.75
C GLU A 12 -3.89 8.87 4.61
N ASN A 13 -3.86 10.10 4.09
CA ASN A 13 -3.22 11.27 4.73
C ASN A 13 -1.74 11.05 5.11
N ALA A 14 -1.08 10.08 4.46
CA ALA A 14 0.26 9.61 4.76
C ALA A 14 1.32 10.12 3.77
N GLY A 15 2.58 9.87 4.08
CA GLY A 15 3.72 10.11 3.19
C GLY A 15 4.09 11.58 2.96
N LEU A 16 4.79 11.85 1.86
CA LEU A 16 5.39 13.14 1.54
C LEU A 16 4.67 13.86 0.39
N ASN A 17 5.08 15.11 0.12
CA ASN A 17 4.70 15.78 -1.12
C ASN A 17 5.30 15.08 -2.36
N LEU A 18 4.73 15.35 -3.54
CA LEU A 18 5.14 14.69 -4.78
C LEU A 18 6.63 14.88 -5.13
N SER A 19 7.21 16.05 -4.86
CA SER A 19 8.63 16.32 -5.14
C SER A 19 9.53 15.41 -4.31
N GLU A 20 9.32 15.36 -3.00
CA GLU A 20 10.11 14.52 -2.09
C GLU A 20 9.85 13.03 -2.32
N THR A 21 8.60 12.63 -2.58
CA THR A 21 8.29 11.26 -3.00
C THR A 21 9.05 10.88 -4.27
N THR A 22 9.14 11.80 -5.25
CA THR A 22 9.90 11.57 -6.49
C THR A 22 11.38 11.35 -6.20
N LYS A 23 12.00 12.22 -5.40
CA LYS A 23 13.42 12.09 -5.03
C LYS A 23 13.72 10.73 -4.38
N ILE A 24 12.90 10.32 -3.39
CA ILE A 24 13.08 9.03 -2.70
C ILE A 24 12.86 7.86 -3.64
N CYS A 25 11.78 7.86 -4.42
CA CYS A 25 11.47 6.78 -5.36
C CYS A 25 12.58 6.62 -6.40
N THR A 26 13.09 7.71 -6.97
CA THR A 26 14.20 7.66 -7.94
C THR A 26 15.45 7.00 -7.35
N GLN A 27 15.80 7.31 -6.10
CA GLN A 27 16.96 6.70 -5.45
C GLN A 27 16.76 5.20 -5.23
N ILE A 28 15.61 4.80 -4.67
CA ILE A 28 15.29 3.40 -4.38
C ILE A 28 15.22 2.57 -5.67
N PHE A 29 14.52 3.05 -6.70
CA PHE A 29 14.44 2.36 -7.99
C PHE A 29 15.77 2.30 -8.74
N SER A 30 16.73 3.15 -8.39
CA SER A 30 18.11 3.07 -8.89
C SER A 30 19.01 2.15 -8.04
N GLY A 31 18.43 1.40 -7.10
CA GLY A 31 19.16 0.47 -6.22
C GLY A 31 19.90 1.15 -5.06
N ARG A 32 19.65 2.43 -4.78
CA ARG A 32 20.28 3.13 -3.66
C ARG A 32 19.51 2.88 -2.36
N GLU A 33 20.23 2.72 -1.27
CA GLU A 33 19.62 2.74 0.06
C GLU A 33 19.25 4.17 0.47
N VAL A 34 18.07 4.31 1.07
CA VAL A 34 17.57 5.58 1.60
C VAL A 34 17.15 5.39 3.04
N THR A 35 17.63 6.27 3.93
CA THR A 35 17.32 6.24 5.35
C THR A 35 16.31 7.32 5.71
N ALA A 36 15.23 6.94 6.41
CA ALA A 36 14.17 7.89 6.78
C ALA A 36 14.67 9.05 7.67
N LYS A 37 15.68 8.79 8.53
CA LYS A 37 16.30 9.80 9.41
C LYS A 37 17.29 10.72 8.70
N ASP A 38 17.68 10.41 7.47
CA ASP A 38 18.62 11.20 6.68
C ASP A 38 17.91 12.40 6.05
N ILE A 39 17.59 13.39 6.88
CA ILE A 39 17.01 14.68 6.49
C ILE A 39 17.50 15.76 7.46
N ASN A 40 17.96 16.89 6.92
CA ASN A 40 18.39 18.02 7.73
C ASN A 40 17.16 18.81 8.23
N PRO A 41 16.95 18.99 9.55
CA PRO A 41 15.84 19.77 10.10
C PRO A 41 15.78 21.24 9.67
N GLN A 42 16.87 21.77 9.13
CA GLN A 42 16.97 23.15 8.64
C GLN A 42 16.72 23.25 7.12
N SER A 43 16.54 22.11 6.43
CA SER A 43 16.40 22.12 4.98
C SER A 43 15.01 22.61 4.54
N PRO A 44 14.90 23.20 3.34
CA PRO A 44 13.60 23.56 2.76
C PRO A 44 12.63 22.37 2.66
N GLU A 45 13.15 21.16 2.38
CA GLU A 45 12.38 19.92 2.31
C GLU A 45 11.74 19.56 3.65
N TYR A 46 12.50 19.66 4.74
CA TYR A 46 11.98 19.41 6.09
C TYR A 46 10.88 20.40 6.45
N ILE A 47 11.11 21.69 6.20
CA ILE A 47 10.14 22.76 6.47
C ILE A 47 8.86 22.57 5.65
N ALA A 48 9.00 22.19 4.37
CA ALA A 48 7.85 21.88 3.51
C ALA A 48 7.05 20.68 4.04
N GLN A 49 7.73 19.66 4.58
CA GLN A 49 7.06 18.50 5.17
C GLN A 49 6.33 18.86 6.46
N VAL A 50 6.92 19.66 7.35
CA VAL A 50 6.23 20.15 8.56
C VAL A 50 4.95 20.90 8.20
N LYS A 51 5.00 21.80 7.19
CA LYS A 51 3.81 22.51 6.70
C LYS A 51 2.74 21.56 6.15
N LEU A 52 3.15 20.51 5.44
CA LEU A 52 2.23 19.49 4.93
C LEU A 52 1.56 18.71 6.07
N LEU A 53 2.31 18.33 7.10
CA LEU A 53 1.79 17.62 8.27
C LEU A 53 0.77 18.47 9.04
N ILE A 54 1.05 19.77 9.23
CA ILE A 54 0.08 20.71 9.83
C ILE A 54 -1.20 20.77 8.99
N LYS A 55 -1.08 20.87 7.65
CA LYS A 55 -2.24 20.87 6.75
C LYS A 55 -3.07 19.58 6.85
N ARG A 56 -2.44 18.47 7.23
CA ARG A 56 -3.07 17.16 7.43
C ARG A 56 -3.57 16.95 8.87
N GLY A 57 -3.49 17.96 9.73
CA GLY A 57 -4.04 17.91 11.08
C GLY A 57 -3.07 17.45 12.16
N VAL A 58 -1.77 17.29 11.87
CA VAL A 58 -0.77 17.00 12.90
C VAL A 58 -0.45 18.29 13.66
N GLU A 59 -0.85 18.34 14.93
CA GLU A 59 -0.55 19.46 15.83
C GLU A 59 0.92 19.40 16.26
N ASN A 60 1.64 20.52 16.09
CA ASN A 60 3.06 20.67 16.44
C ASN A 60 3.97 19.51 15.96
N PRO A 61 4.12 19.29 14.63
CA PRO A 61 4.89 18.16 14.13
C PRO A 61 6.33 18.17 14.61
N GLU A 62 6.77 17.02 15.13
CA GLU A 62 8.14 16.80 15.59
C GLU A 62 8.96 16.07 14.52
N PHE A 63 10.27 15.95 14.76
CA PHE A 63 11.17 15.22 13.87
C PHE A 63 10.70 13.78 13.62
N LYS A 64 10.11 13.12 14.64
CA LYS A 64 9.59 11.75 14.53
C LYS A 64 8.47 11.62 13.49
N ASP A 65 7.63 12.65 13.33
CA ASP A 65 6.48 12.64 12.40
C ASP A 65 6.97 12.81 10.96
N VAL A 66 7.97 13.66 10.75
CA VAL A 66 8.66 13.79 9.46
C VAL A 66 9.36 12.47 9.08
N VAL A 67 10.05 11.83 10.04
CA VAL A 67 10.71 10.54 9.82
C VAL A 67 9.68 9.44 9.52
N ARG A 68 8.53 9.44 10.20
CA ARG A 68 7.41 8.52 9.92
C ARG A 68 6.92 8.68 8.48
N ALA A 69 6.59 9.90 8.08
CA ALA A 69 6.11 10.18 6.72
C ALA A 69 7.14 9.80 5.64
N ARG A 70 8.44 10.04 5.88
CA ARG A 70 9.51 9.57 5.00
C ARG A 70 9.56 8.05 4.93
N ARG A 71 9.41 7.38 6.08
CA ARG A 71 9.44 5.92 6.15
C ARG A 71 8.28 5.28 5.40
N GLU A 72 7.08 5.84 5.49
CA GLU A 72 5.91 5.37 4.73
C GLU A 72 6.18 5.38 3.21
N VAL A 73 6.77 6.46 2.68
CA VAL A 73 7.16 6.53 1.27
C VAL A 73 8.29 5.55 0.93
N ILE A 74 9.31 5.46 1.78
CA ILE A 74 10.44 4.55 1.59
C ILE A 74 9.96 3.10 1.55
N GLN A 75 9.12 2.68 2.49
CA GLN A 75 8.65 1.31 2.56
C GLN A 75 7.67 0.99 1.44
N HIS A 76 6.81 1.92 1.05
CA HIS A 76 5.97 1.73 -0.14
C HIS A 76 6.84 1.58 -1.40
N ALA A 77 7.81 2.47 -1.60
CA ALA A 77 8.75 2.37 -2.72
C ALA A 77 9.56 1.07 -2.68
N LYS A 78 10.03 0.63 -1.51
CA LYS A 78 10.74 -0.65 -1.32
C LYS A 78 9.83 -1.84 -1.59
N ALA A 79 8.59 -1.84 -1.11
CA ALA A 79 7.62 -2.89 -1.38
C ALA A 79 7.36 -3.02 -2.89
N ILE A 80 7.38 -1.90 -3.62
CA ILE A 80 7.29 -1.88 -5.08
C ILE A 80 8.61 -2.23 -5.80
N ALA A 81 9.76 -1.82 -5.26
CA ALA A 81 11.08 -1.97 -5.91
C ALA A 81 11.71 -3.35 -5.66
N MET A 82 11.65 -3.82 -4.42
CA MET A 82 12.15 -5.14 -3.97
C MET A 82 11.15 -6.26 -4.31
N ASN A 83 10.12 -5.92 -5.07
CA ASN A 83 8.82 -6.59 -5.13
C ASN A 83 8.90 -8.10 -5.24
N PHE A 84 8.45 -8.81 -4.20
CA PHE A 84 7.99 -10.19 -4.38
C PHE A 84 6.71 -10.21 -5.21
N LEU A 85 5.76 -9.27 -5.05
CA LEU A 85 4.45 -9.34 -5.70
C LEU A 85 4.49 -8.99 -7.20
N PHE A 86 5.10 -7.88 -7.62
CA PHE A 86 5.32 -7.64 -9.05
C PHE A 86 6.32 -8.63 -9.64
N HIS A 87 7.41 -9.00 -8.96
CA HIS A 87 8.33 -9.98 -9.55
C HIS A 87 7.66 -11.34 -9.70
N GLU A 88 6.93 -11.82 -8.69
CA GLU A 88 6.26 -13.11 -8.76
C GLU A 88 5.10 -13.10 -9.73
N LEU A 89 4.23 -12.08 -9.72
CA LEU A 89 3.09 -12.01 -10.63
C LEU A 89 3.51 -11.59 -12.04
N VAL A 90 4.34 -10.59 -12.22
CA VAL A 90 4.66 -10.05 -13.56
C VAL A 90 5.83 -10.79 -14.20
N THR A 91 6.92 -11.03 -13.45
CA THR A 91 8.15 -11.60 -14.02
C THR A 91 8.15 -13.13 -14.01
N CYS A 92 7.78 -13.76 -12.88
CA CYS A 92 7.76 -15.22 -12.74
C CYS A 92 6.41 -15.84 -13.09
N GLU A 93 5.40 -15.01 -13.38
CA GLU A 93 4.06 -15.44 -13.72
C GLU A 93 3.36 -16.37 -12.69
N LYS A 94 3.81 -16.36 -11.44
CA LYS A 94 3.25 -17.18 -10.35
C LYS A 94 1.82 -16.76 -10.01
N PHE A 95 1.15 -17.64 -9.29
CA PHE A 95 -0.16 -17.42 -8.68
C PHE A 95 -0.05 -16.63 -7.37
N LEU A 96 -1.15 -16.02 -6.94
CA LEU A 96 -1.23 -15.39 -5.63
C LEU A 96 -1.17 -16.43 -4.52
N SER A 97 -0.59 -16.03 -3.38
CA SER A 97 -0.61 -16.79 -2.14
C SER A 97 -0.84 -15.87 -0.95
N GLU A 98 -1.37 -16.40 0.14
CA GLU A 98 -1.50 -15.63 1.39
C GLU A 98 -0.15 -15.21 1.95
N GLU A 99 0.89 -16.04 1.76
CA GLU A 99 2.26 -15.70 2.13
C GLU A 99 2.73 -14.45 1.38
N LEU A 100 2.41 -14.33 0.09
CA LEU A 100 2.76 -13.17 -0.72
C LEU A 100 2.11 -11.88 -0.18
N PHE A 101 0.83 -11.94 0.21
CA PHE A 101 0.15 -10.82 0.85
C PHE A 101 0.82 -10.42 2.16
N ARG A 102 1.12 -11.40 3.02
CA ARG A 102 1.74 -11.16 4.34
C ARG A 102 3.17 -10.63 4.22
N ALA A 103 3.97 -11.17 3.32
CA ALA A 103 5.34 -10.72 3.08
C ALA A 103 5.37 -9.29 2.53
N THR A 104 4.50 -8.99 1.56
CA THR A 104 4.37 -7.65 0.98
C THR A 104 3.92 -6.64 2.03
N HIS A 105 2.89 -6.98 2.81
CA HIS A 105 2.42 -6.13 3.91
C HIS A 105 3.50 -5.92 4.98
N LYS A 106 4.29 -6.97 5.30
CA LYS A 106 5.40 -6.84 6.24
C LYS A 106 6.41 -5.78 5.79
N ILE A 107 6.81 -5.80 4.52
CA ILE A 107 7.74 -4.80 3.96
C ILE A 107 7.11 -3.41 4.03
N LEU A 108 5.84 -3.27 3.60
CA LEU A 108 5.11 -2.01 3.57
C LEU A 108 5.04 -1.34 4.95
N CYS A 109 4.86 -2.12 6.00
CA CYS A 109 4.67 -1.63 7.37
C CYS A 109 5.95 -1.61 8.22
N THR A 110 7.09 -2.08 7.70
CA THR A 110 8.33 -2.20 8.48
C THR A 110 8.79 -0.84 9.03
N GLY A 111 8.94 -0.76 10.33
CA GLY A 111 9.28 0.43 11.10
C GLY A 111 8.20 1.51 11.14
N VAL A 112 6.98 1.26 10.67
CA VAL A 112 5.85 2.21 10.77
C VAL A 112 4.98 1.78 11.95
N PRO A 113 5.05 2.44 13.12
CA PRO A 113 4.20 2.08 14.25
C PRO A 113 2.74 2.43 13.98
N LEU A 114 1.81 1.70 14.60
CA LEU A 114 0.39 2.08 14.58
C LEU A 114 0.17 3.38 15.38
N GLU A 115 -0.98 4.03 15.19
CA GLU A 115 -1.34 5.26 15.92
C GLU A 115 -1.43 5.04 17.44
N ASN A 116 -1.83 3.84 17.86
CA ASN A 116 -1.88 3.44 19.26
C ASN A 116 -0.48 3.19 19.89
N GLY A 117 0.59 3.36 19.11
CA GLY A 117 1.98 3.16 19.54
C GLY A 117 2.50 1.72 19.39
N ASP A 118 1.68 0.78 18.90
CA ASP A 118 2.14 -0.59 18.68
C ASP A 118 3.23 -0.65 17.61
N SER A 119 4.30 -1.38 17.94
CA SER A 119 5.43 -1.64 17.05
C SER A 119 5.00 -2.45 15.83
N ASP A 120 5.63 -2.19 14.69
CA ASP A 120 5.43 -2.93 13.45
C ASP A 120 5.66 -4.43 13.60
N THR A 121 6.55 -4.84 14.51
CA THR A 121 6.80 -6.24 14.84
C THR A 121 5.56 -7.02 15.27
N ASN A 122 4.53 -6.34 15.78
CA ASN A 122 3.33 -6.97 16.32
C ASN A 122 2.21 -7.13 15.28
N TYR A 123 2.22 -6.36 14.19
CA TYR A 123 1.12 -6.33 13.21
C TYR A 123 1.56 -6.51 11.75
N ALA A 124 2.82 -6.20 11.42
CA ALA A 124 3.30 -6.22 10.04
C ALA A 124 3.37 -7.67 9.49
N GLY A 125 2.46 -7.99 8.58
CA GLY A 125 2.34 -9.31 7.93
C GLY A 125 1.45 -10.28 8.69
N VAL A 126 0.75 -9.80 9.72
CA VAL A 126 -0.13 -10.60 10.56
C VAL A 126 -1.56 -10.15 10.33
N TYR A 127 -2.46 -11.09 10.05
CA TYR A 127 -3.88 -10.77 9.99
C TYR A 127 -4.40 -10.27 11.33
N ARG A 128 -5.33 -9.32 11.28
CA ARG A 128 -5.90 -8.73 12.47
C ARG A 128 -6.66 -9.74 13.32
N ASN A 129 -6.63 -9.52 14.63
CA ASN A 129 -7.44 -10.22 15.62
C ASN A 129 -8.54 -9.31 16.21
N THR A 130 -8.61 -8.05 15.78
CA THR A 130 -9.57 -7.05 16.24
C THR A 130 -10.63 -6.76 15.18
N THR A 131 -11.84 -6.45 15.65
CA THR A 131 -12.92 -5.98 14.77
C THR A 131 -12.61 -4.56 14.32
N VAL A 132 -12.77 -4.31 13.03
CA VAL A 132 -12.58 -3.00 12.40
C VAL A 132 -13.81 -2.64 11.58
N ALA A 133 -14.06 -1.35 11.45
CA ALA A 133 -15.17 -0.80 10.70
C ALA A 133 -14.74 0.49 9.98
N ALA A 134 -15.36 0.80 8.86
CA ALA A 134 -15.24 2.07 8.17
C ALA A 134 -16.64 2.68 8.01
N GLY A 135 -16.87 3.85 8.59
CA GLY A 135 -18.21 4.44 8.65
C GLY A 135 -19.19 3.50 9.37
N SER A 136 -20.29 3.16 8.69
CA SER A 136 -21.30 2.20 9.17
C SER A 136 -21.01 0.75 8.79
N THR A 137 -19.96 0.48 8.02
CA THR A 137 -19.67 -0.85 7.49
C THR A 137 -18.74 -1.60 8.43
N ILE A 138 -19.23 -2.73 8.96
CA ILE A 138 -18.42 -3.68 9.71
C ILE A 138 -17.79 -4.65 8.71
N PHE A 139 -16.46 -4.75 8.74
CA PHE A 139 -15.73 -5.69 7.89
C PHE A 139 -15.82 -7.13 8.41
N THR A 140 -15.26 -8.08 7.67
CA THR A 140 -15.23 -9.51 8.04
C THR A 140 -14.84 -9.72 9.50
N ALA A 141 -15.51 -10.62 10.22
CA ALA A 141 -15.13 -10.92 11.60
C ALA A 141 -13.68 -11.43 11.66
N PRO A 142 -12.85 -11.06 12.67
CA PRO A 142 -11.43 -11.41 12.71
C PRO A 142 -11.17 -12.92 12.59
N ALA A 143 -12.02 -13.73 13.21
CA ALA A 143 -11.96 -15.19 13.15
C ALA A 143 -12.15 -15.76 11.73
N ASN A 144 -12.84 -15.03 10.85
CA ASN A 144 -13.13 -15.44 9.48
C ASN A 144 -12.10 -14.90 8.47
N VAL A 145 -11.25 -13.94 8.85
CA VAL A 145 -10.26 -13.34 7.94
C VAL A 145 -9.39 -14.39 7.25
N PRO A 146 -8.82 -15.41 7.93
CA PRO A 146 -8.03 -16.44 7.25
C PRO A 146 -8.83 -17.20 6.19
N THR A 147 -10.06 -17.58 6.52
CA THR A 147 -10.95 -18.33 5.61
C THR A 147 -11.33 -17.50 4.39
N GLU A 148 -11.67 -16.22 4.57
CA GLU A 148 -12.05 -15.35 3.46
C GLU A 148 -10.85 -14.97 2.59
N MET A 149 -9.65 -14.79 3.17
CA MET A 149 -8.42 -14.60 2.39
C MET A 149 -8.07 -15.82 1.55
N ALA A 150 -8.22 -17.04 2.10
CA ALA A 150 -8.01 -18.27 1.35
C ALA A 150 -8.97 -18.40 0.16
N LYS A 151 -10.24 -18.02 0.34
CA LYS A 151 -11.23 -17.98 -0.74
C LYS A 151 -10.87 -16.97 -1.82
N LEU A 152 -10.51 -15.74 -1.42
CA LEU A 152 -10.07 -14.67 -2.32
C LEU A 152 -8.89 -15.14 -3.17
N VAL A 153 -7.85 -15.69 -2.54
CA VAL A 153 -6.67 -16.21 -3.24
C VAL A 153 -7.03 -17.35 -4.20
N SER A 154 -7.90 -18.28 -3.77
CA SER A 154 -8.32 -19.40 -4.62
C SER A 154 -9.10 -18.92 -5.85
N GLY A 155 -10.13 -18.09 -5.66
CA GLY A 155 -10.96 -17.58 -6.75
C GLY A 155 -10.14 -16.79 -7.76
N PHE A 156 -9.23 -15.95 -7.26
CA PHE A 156 -8.33 -15.21 -8.13
C PHE A 156 -7.41 -16.12 -8.96
N ASN A 157 -6.85 -17.15 -8.33
CA ASN A 157 -6.01 -18.10 -9.03
C ASN A 157 -6.78 -18.94 -10.07
N ASP A 158 -8.08 -19.14 -9.87
CA ASP A 158 -8.96 -19.76 -10.87
C ASP A 158 -9.09 -18.86 -12.10
N ASP A 159 -9.29 -17.55 -11.93
CA ASP A 159 -9.33 -16.59 -13.04
C ASP A 159 -7.99 -16.49 -13.78
N MET A 160 -6.87 -16.47 -13.06
CA MET A 160 -5.54 -16.52 -13.67
C MET A 160 -5.34 -17.79 -14.52
N ARG A 161 -5.81 -18.95 -14.03
CA ARG A 161 -5.76 -20.21 -14.79
C ARG A 161 -6.65 -20.15 -16.04
N ALA A 162 -7.83 -19.54 -15.93
CA ALA A 162 -8.72 -19.38 -17.08
C ALA A 162 -8.10 -18.46 -18.14
N ILE A 163 -7.44 -17.37 -17.74
CA ILE A 163 -6.69 -16.49 -18.66
C ILE A 163 -5.58 -17.27 -19.37
N ALA A 164 -4.81 -18.08 -18.64
CA ALA A 164 -3.76 -18.93 -19.21
C ALA A 164 -4.31 -19.97 -20.22
N GLN A 165 -5.58 -20.35 -20.10
CA GLN A 165 -6.29 -21.23 -21.03
C GLN A 165 -6.95 -20.46 -22.21
N GLY A 166 -6.72 -19.16 -22.31
CA GLY A 166 -7.21 -18.32 -23.42
C GLY A 166 -8.53 -17.59 -23.15
N LYS A 167 -9.08 -17.65 -21.92
CA LYS A 167 -10.23 -16.83 -21.54
C LYS A 167 -9.81 -15.36 -21.56
N GLN A 168 -10.56 -14.55 -22.29
CA GLN A 168 -10.39 -13.10 -22.25
C GLN A 168 -11.09 -12.55 -21.01
N ILE A 169 -10.31 -11.96 -20.10
CA ILE A 169 -10.82 -11.25 -18.92
C ILE A 169 -10.28 -9.82 -19.00
N ASP A 170 -11.15 -8.83 -18.79
CA ASP A 170 -10.74 -7.43 -18.72
C ASP A 170 -9.82 -7.22 -17.50
N PRO A 171 -8.57 -6.72 -17.68
CA PRO A 171 -7.68 -6.42 -16.56
C PRO A 171 -8.28 -5.46 -15.52
N CYS A 172 -9.14 -4.53 -15.96
CA CYS A 172 -9.84 -3.60 -15.08
C CYS A 172 -10.87 -4.32 -14.20
N TYR A 173 -11.60 -5.29 -14.77
CA TYR A 173 -12.51 -6.14 -14.02
C TYR A 173 -11.72 -6.95 -12.97
N LEU A 174 -10.64 -7.61 -13.39
CA LEU A 174 -9.82 -8.44 -12.52
C LEU A 174 -9.24 -7.64 -11.34
N ALA A 175 -8.77 -6.41 -11.61
CA ALA A 175 -8.27 -5.52 -10.57
C ALA A 175 -9.39 -5.01 -9.63
N ALA A 176 -10.56 -4.66 -10.18
CA ALA A 176 -11.68 -4.18 -9.38
C ALA A 176 -12.24 -5.27 -8.44
N ASP A 177 -12.36 -6.50 -8.95
CA ASP A 177 -12.91 -7.65 -8.23
C ASP A 177 -12.06 -8.01 -7.01
N ILE A 178 -10.74 -8.20 -7.19
CA ILE A 178 -9.84 -8.48 -6.07
C ILE A 178 -9.77 -7.33 -5.07
N CYS A 179 -9.82 -6.08 -5.55
CA CYS A 179 -9.81 -4.91 -4.66
C CYS A 179 -11.06 -4.85 -3.79
N GLN A 180 -12.22 -5.12 -4.37
CA GLN A 180 -13.49 -5.15 -3.66
C GLN A 180 -13.46 -6.21 -2.56
N ASP A 181 -13.10 -7.45 -2.90
CA ASP A 181 -13.02 -8.54 -1.92
C ASP A 181 -11.99 -8.26 -0.83
N PHE A 182 -10.80 -7.78 -1.21
CA PHE A 182 -9.73 -7.48 -0.26
C PHE A 182 -10.12 -6.37 0.73
N VAL A 183 -10.75 -5.30 0.24
CA VAL A 183 -11.23 -4.19 1.09
C VAL A 183 -12.32 -4.66 2.04
N MET A 184 -13.23 -5.53 1.59
CA MET A 184 -14.30 -6.08 2.43
C MET A 184 -13.78 -7.04 3.51
N VAL A 185 -12.77 -7.85 3.20
CA VAL A 185 -12.10 -8.70 4.20
C VAL A 185 -11.31 -7.84 5.19
N HIS A 186 -10.64 -6.80 4.70
CA HIS A 186 -9.81 -5.88 5.46
C HIS A 186 -8.79 -6.62 6.35
N PRO A 187 -7.89 -7.45 5.80
CA PRO A 187 -7.21 -8.50 6.56
C PRO A 187 -6.20 -8.01 7.60
N PHE A 188 -5.67 -6.78 7.49
CA PHE A 188 -4.62 -6.26 8.37
C PHE A 188 -5.12 -5.12 9.27
N ASN A 189 -4.34 -4.75 10.30
CA ASN A 189 -4.66 -3.64 11.20
C ASN A 189 -4.51 -2.25 10.55
N ASP A 190 -3.60 -2.10 9.59
CA ASP A 190 -3.34 -0.87 8.84
C ASP A 190 -2.80 -1.24 7.45
N GLY A 191 -2.71 -0.29 6.52
CA GLY A 191 -2.06 -0.48 5.22
C GLY A 191 -2.88 -1.27 4.19
N ASN A 192 -4.14 -1.59 4.49
CA ASN A 192 -5.03 -2.31 3.56
C ASN A 192 -5.26 -1.53 2.26
N GLY A 193 -5.41 -0.20 2.32
CA GLY A 193 -5.60 0.65 1.12
C GLY A 193 -4.37 0.65 0.20
N ARG A 194 -3.18 0.83 0.79
CA ARG A 194 -1.89 0.68 0.11
C ARG A 194 -1.69 -0.72 -0.49
N MET A 195 -1.98 -1.78 0.25
CA MET A 195 -1.94 -3.16 -0.25
C MET A 195 -2.88 -3.38 -1.44
N CYS A 196 -4.13 -2.93 -1.31
CA CYS A 196 -5.14 -2.98 -2.36
C CYS A 196 -4.66 -2.28 -3.65
N THR A 197 -4.11 -1.08 -3.51
CA THR A 197 -3.57 -0.30 -4.64
C THR A 197 -2.36 -0.98 -5.29
N MET A 198 -1.49 -1.62 -4.50
CA MET A 198 -0.34 -2.36 -5.01
C MET A 198 -0.77 -3.59 -5.80
N VAL A 199 -1.73 -4.36 -5.30
CA VAL A 199 -2.25 -5.56 -5.97
C VAL A 199 -2.93 -5.18 -7.28
N ALA A 200 -3.83 -4.19 -7.28
CA ALA A 200 -4.45 -3.69 -8.52
C ALA A 200 -3.40 -3.29 -9.56
N ASN A 201 -2.41 -2.49 -9.16
CA ASN A 201 -1.38 -2.05 -10.09
C ASN A 201 -0.50 -3.19 -10.62
N ALA A 202 -0.26 -4.24 -9.83
CA ALA A 202 0.48 -5.42 -10.30
C ALA A 202 -0.30 -6.16 -11.40
N LEU A 203 -1.61 -6.28 -11.24
CA LEU A 203 -2.49 -6.99 -12.18
C LEU A 203 -2.72 -6.18 -13.46
N LEU A 204 -2.99 -4.89 -13.33
CA LEU A 204 -3.12 -3.99 -14.47
C LEU A 204 -1.82 -3.93 -15.26
N PHE A 205 -0.68 -3.98 -14.59
CA PHE A 205 0.61 -4.04 -15.27
C PHE A 205 0.82 -5.40 -15.97
N ARG A 206 0.51 -6.52 -15.31
CA ARG A 206 0.65 -7.86 -15.89
C ARG A 206 -0.21 -8.06 -17.14
N TYR A 207 -1.48 -7.69 -17.08
CA TYR A 207 -2.45 -8.03 -18.12
C TYR A 207 -2.82 -6.86 -19.04
N GLY A 208 -2.61 -5.61 -18.61
CA GLY A 208 -2.86 -4.41 -19.41
C GLY A 208 -1.59 -3.66 -19.84
N GLY A 209 -0.49 -3.76 -19.09
CA GLY A 209 0.74 -3.00 -19.37
C GLY A 209 0.69 -1.52 -18.92
N TRP A 210 -0.31 -1.15 -18.11
CA TRP A 210 -0.43 0.19 -17.54
C TRP A 210 -0.57 0.16 -16.01
N VAL A 211 -0.37 1.31 -15.39
CA VAL A 211 -0.55 1.52 -13.95
C VAL A 211 -1.46 2.72 -13.71
N VAL A 212 -2.30 2.63 -12.70
CA VAL A 212 -3.28 3.64 -12.34
C VAL A 212 -2.83 4.38 -11.08
N VAL A 213 -3.07 5.69 -11.08
CA VAL A 213 -2.87 6.54 -9.91
C VAL A 213 -4.20 6.71 -9.21
N ILE A 214 -4.33 6.08 -8.03
CA ILE A 214 -5.48 6.24 -7.16
C ILE A 214 -5.15 7.38 -6.18
N GLY A 215 -6.02 8.39 -6.06
CA GLY A 215 -5.88 9.46 -5.06
C GLY A 215 -5.40 10.83 -5.55
N GLU A 216 -5.04 11.03 -6.81
CA GLU A 216 -4.58 12.35 -7.32
C GLU A 216 -5.71 13.37 -7.63
N GLY A 217 -6.96 13.10 -7.20
CA GLY A 217 -8.12 13.95 -7.48
C GLY A 217 -8.68 14.78 -6.31
N GLY A 218 -8.11 14.70 -5.11
CA GLY A 218 -8.68 15.27 -3.88
C GLY A 218 -8.21 16.68 -3.52
N GLY A 219 -8.24 17.62 -4.45
CA GLY A 219 -8.66 18.97 -4.05
C GLY A 219 -10.16 18.88 -3.81
N ILE A 220 -10.67 19.51 -2.75
CA ILE A 220 -12.04 19.41 -2.19
C ILE A 220 -12.43 18.06 -1.56
N GLY A 221 -12.72 18.15 -0.26
CA GLY A 221 -13.18 17.04 0.57
C GLY A 221 -14.47 16.43 0.03
N GLY A 222 -14.47 15.12 0.00
CA GLY A 222 -15.63 14.29 -0.23
C GLY A 222 -15.32 12.94 0.39
N SER A 223 -15.75 12.77 1.64
CA SER A 223 -15.88 11.44 2.24
C SER A 223 -16.80 10.62 1.35
N ILE A 224 -16.32 9.45 0.93
CA ILE A 224 -17.17 8.32 0.57
C ILE A 224 -17.63 7.65 1.86
#